data_AF-A0A9Q3HM59-F1
#
_entry.id   AF-A0A9Q3HM59-F1
#
_cell.length_a   1.000
_cell.length_b   1.000
_cell.length_c   1.000
_cell.angle_alpha   90.00
_cell.angle_beta   90.00
_cell.angle_gamma   90.00
#
_symmetry.space_group_name_H-M   'P 1'
#
loop_
_entity.id
_entity.type
_entity.pdbx_description
1 polymer ?
#
loop_
_entity_poly.entity_id
_entity_poly.type
_entity_poly.pdbx_seq_one_letter_code
_entity_poly.pdbx_strand_id
1 'polypeptide(L)'
;MLENNSVYSLHLFFGNMDLPPSSYHYSLEELCDEEEEPEEIETVMNGVTSAYHQYFDLFSNLKAEKIPPHPTCDHHIKLEGYLPPAGVIYPLSSQDLSTLRD
;
A
#
# COMPACT_ATOMS: atom_id res chain seq x y z
N MET A 1 42.73 -11.14 11.21
CA MET A 1 42.44 -9.87 11.93
C MET A 1 41.89 -8.89 10.91
N LEU A 2 40.57 -8.69 11.03
CA LEU A 2 39.70 -7.57 10.66
C LEU A 2 39.88 -6.85 9.31
N GLU A 3 38.80 -6.99 8.54
CA GLU A 3 38.45 -6.44 7.24
C GLU A 3 38.23 -4.93 7.29
N ASN A 4 38.73 -4.22 6.28
CA ASN A 4 38.43 -2.81 6.05
C ASN A 4 37.34 -2.69 4.99
N ASN A 5 36.08 -2.83 5.39
CA ASN A 5 34.95 -2.42 4.55
C ASN A 5 34.47 -1.03 5.00
N SER A 6 34.87 -0.02 4.22
CA SER A 6 34.37 1.34 4.31
C SER A 6 32.91 1.36 3.86
N VAL A 7 31.99 1.20 4.81
CA VAL A 7 30.55 1.29 4.55
C VAL A 7 30.18 2.77 4.43
N TYR A 8 29.73 3.18 3.25
CA TYR A 8 29.17 4.49 2.98
C TYR A 8 28.01 4.78 3.95
N SER A 9 28.16 5.82 4.74
CA SER A 9 27.12 6.34 5.63
C SER A 9 26.14 7.19 4.82
N LEU A 10 24.99 6.62 4.47
CA LEU A 10 23.84 7.40 3.99
C LEU A 10 23.11 7.95 5.20
N HIS A 11 23.49 9.16 5.63
CA HIS A 11 22.74 9.91 6.63
C HIS A 11 21.47 10.48 5.98
N LEU A 12 20.43 9.66 5.84
CA LEU A 12 19.08 10.16 5.54
C LEU A 12 18.58 10.91 6.77
N PHE A 13 18.53 12.24 6.64
CA PHE A 13 17.89 13.15 7.57
C PHE A 13 16.38 12.88 7.58
N PHE A 14 15.94 11.96 8.42
CA PHE A 14 14.58 11.97 8.93
C PHE A 14 14.59 12.88 10.16
N GLY A 15 14.17 14.13 9.95
CA GLY A 15 13.87 15.04 11.05
C GLY A 15 12.86 14.38 11.99
N ASN A 16 13.04 14.63 13.29
CA ASN A 16 12.26 14.09 14.41
C ASN A 16 10.75 13.97 14.11
N MET A 17 10.33 12.85 13.52
CA MET A 17 8.97 12.37 13.66
C MET A 17 8.97 11.56 14.95
N ASP A 18 8.12 11.94 15.90
CA ASP A 18 7.72 11.02 16.96
C ASP A 18 7.11 9.79 16.27
N LEU A 19 7.95 8.77 16.06
CA LEU A 19 7.56 7.50 15.48
C LEU A 19 6.48 6.89 16.38
N PRO A 20 5.28 6.56 15.87
CA PRO A 20 4.40 5.67 16.60
C PRO A 20 5.11 4.32 16.80
N PRO A 21 4.82 3.60 17.89
CA PRO A 21 5.47 2.33 18.18
C PRO A 21 5.34 1.40 16.97
N SER A 22 6.49 0.91 16.53
CA SER A 22 6.71 -0.12 15.51
C SER A 22 5.91 -1.39 15.81
N SER A 23 4.61 -1.37 15.57
CA SER A 23 3.77 -2.56 15.70
C SER A 23 2.51 -2.43 14.85
N TYR A 24 2.68 -2.16 13.55
CA TYR A 24 1.82 -2.84 12.60
C TYR A 24 2.23 -4.31 12.61
N HIS A 25 1.78 -5.04 13.64
CA HIS A 25 1.81 -6.49 13.67
C HIS A 25 0.57 -6.93 12.90
N TYR A 26 0.66 -6.95 11.57
CA TYR A 26 -0.26 -7.75 10.78
C TYR A 26 0.03 -9.20 11.14
N SER A 27 -0.85 -9.82 11.91
CA SER A 27 -0.84 -11.27 12.10
C SER A 27 -1.14 -11.89 10.74
N LEU A 28 -0.12 -12.44 10.07
CA LEU A 28 -0.26 -13.14 8.79
C LEU A 28 -1.27 -14.29 8.86
N GLU A 29 -1.50 -14.82 10.06
CA GLU A 29 -2.37 -15.95 10.35
C GLU A 29 -3.87 -15.64 10.18
N GLU A 30 -4.27 -14.35 10.07
CA GLU A 30 -5.68 -13.93 10.00
C GLU A 30 -6.19 -13.64 8.56
N LEU A 31 -5.38 -13.86 7.52
CA LEU A 31 -5.73 -13.51 6.11
C LEU A 31 -5.52 -14.65 5.08
N CYS A 32 -5.11 -15.85 5.53
CA CYS A 32 -4.97 -16.99 4.64
C CYS A 32 -6.31 -17.73 4.53
N ASP A 33 -7.16 -17.33 3.57
CA ASP A 33 -8.18 -18.24 3.07
C ASP A 33 -7.49 -19.38 2.31
N GLU A 34 -7.88 -20.63 2.60
CA GLU A 34 -7.26 -21.85 2.06
C GLU A 34 -7.69 -22.18 0.61
N GLU A 35 -8.43 -21.30 -0.06
CA GLU A 35 -9.03 -21.54 -1.38
C GLU A 35 -8.33 -20.76 -2.51
N GLU A 36 -7.03 -20.96 -2.66
CA GLU A 36 -6.30 -20.40 -3.80
C GLU A 36 -5.99 -21.49 -4.82
N GLU A 37 -6.43 -21.31 -6.07
CA GLU A 37 -6.30 -22.31 -7.12
C GLU A 37 -4.81 -22.52 -7.48
N PRO A 38 -4.32 -23.77 -7.57
CA PRO A 38 -2.90 -24.07 -7.73
C PRO A 38 -2.31 -23.50 -9.04
N GLU A 39 -3.13 -23.34 -10.09
CA GLU A 39 -2.71 -22.80 -11.38
C GLU A 39 -2.36 -21.29 -11.30
N GLU A 40 -3.04 -20.53 -10.44
CA GLU A 40 -2.75 -19.11 -10.21
C GLU A 40 -1.43 -18.95 -9.46
N ILE A 41 -1.18 -19.81 -8.47
CA ILE A 41 0.04 -19.83 -7.67
C ILE A 41 1.26 -20.05 -8.55
N GLU A 42 1.22 -21.04 -9.44
CA GLU A 42 2.32 -21.30 -10.37
C GLU A 42 2.56 -20.12 -11.32
N THR A 43 1.49 -19.51 -11.83
CA THR A 43 1.60 -18.36 -12.76
C THR A 43 2.29 -17.18 -12.08
N VAL A 44 1.87 -16.83 -10.87
CA VAL A 44 2.41 -15.70 -10.10
C VAL A 44 3.85 -15.98 -9.66
N MET A 45 4.16 -17.19 -9.17
CA MET A 45 5.51 -17.56 -8.74
C MET A 45 6.53 -17.53 -9.88
N ASN A 46 6.11 -17.85 -11.10
CA ASN A 46 6.94 -17.76 -12.30
C ASN A 46 7.12 -16.33 -12.80
N GLY A 47 6.14 -15.45 -12.58
CA GLY A 47 6.21 -14.03 -12.97
C GLY A 47 7.00 -13.16 -11.98
N VAL A 48 7.06 -13.55 -10.71
CA VAL A 48 7.66 -12.78 -9.63
C VAL A 48 9.06 -13.32 -9.29
N THR A 49 10.03 -12.42 -9.08
CA THR A 49 11.39 -12.84 -8.69
C THR A 49 11.41 -13.45 -7.30
N SER A 50 12.36 -14.38 -7.05
CA SER A 50 12.44 -15.11 -5.78
C SER A 50 12.52 -14.25 -4.52
N ALA A 51 13.07 -13.04 -4.62
CA ALA A 51 13.13 -12.08 -3.51
C ALA A 51 11.74 -11.65 -2.98
N TYR A 52 10.70 -11.76 -3.81
CA TYR A 52 9.34 -11.34 -3.48
C TYR A 52 8.40 -12.52 -3.26
N HIS A 53 8.87 -13.77 -3.34
CA HIS A 53 8.03 -14.96 -3.07
C HIS A 53 7.48 -14.96 -1.64
N GLN A 54 8.15 -14.31 -0.68
CA GLN A 54 7.63 -14.11 0.68
C GLN A 54 6.41 -13.19 0.76
N TYR A 55 6.12 -12.43 -0.30
CA TYR A 55 4.99 -11.51 -0.40
C TYR A 55 3.97 -12.00 -1.44
N PHE A 56 3.94 -13.32 -1.70
CA PHE A 56 3.05 -13.93 -2.67
C PHE A 56 1.59 -13.46 -2.52
N ASP A 57 1.12 -13.34 -1.28
CA ASP A 57 -0.20 -12.83 -0.91
C ASP A 57 -0.57 -11.47 -1.52
N LEU A 58 0.41 -10.60 -1.79
CA LEU A 58 0.17 -9.28 -2.39
C LEU A 58 -0.13 -9.37 -3.89
N PHE A 59 0.18 -10.50 -4.51
CA PHE A 59 0.02 -10.74 -5.95
C PHE A 59 -1.18 -11.65 -6.27
N SER A 60 -1.90 -12.13 -5.26
CA SER A 60 -3.12 -12.90 -5.38
C SER A 60 -4.27 -12.02 -5.91
N ASN A 61 -4.93 -12.42 -7.00
CA ASN A 61 -6.11 -11.69 -7.47
C ASN A 61 -7.27 -11.84 -6.48
N LEU A 62 -7.46 -13.03 -5.92
CA LEU A 62 -8.52 -13.32 -4.95
C LEU A 62 -8.41 -12.46 -3.68
N LYS A 63 -7.19 -12.24 -3.16
CA LYS A 63 -6.98 -11.34 -2.03
C LYS A 63 -7.11 -9.88 -2.42
N ALA A 64 -6.74 -9.50 -3.64
CA ALA A 64 -6.86 -8.13 -4.13
C ALA A 64 -8.33 -7.68 -4.32
N GLU A 65 -9.25 -8.60 -4.60
CA GLU A 65 -10.70 -8.30 -4.66
C GLU A 65 -11.31 -7.98 -3.30
N LYS A 66 -10.67 -8.42 -2.20
CA LYS A 66 -11.15 -8.17 -0.84
C LYS A 66 -10.66 -6.81 -0.36
N ILE A 67 -11.58 -6.03 0.19
CA ILE A 67 -11.25 -4.76 0.83
C ILE A 67 -10.34 -5.07 2.04
N PRO A 68 -9.18 -4.42 2.16
CA PRO A 68 -8.31 -4.62 3.31
C PRO A 68 -9.04 -4.22 4.61
N PRO A 69 -8.69 -4.83 5.76
CA PRO A 69 -9.24 -4.43 7.04
C PRO A 69 -9.14 -2.93 7.25
N HIS A 70 -10.19 -2.33 7.82
CA HIS A 70 -10.20 -0.90 8.11
C HIS A 70 -9.00 -0.55 9.00
N PRO A 71 -8.16 0.43 8.62
CA PRO A 71 -7.03 0.82 9.44
C PRO A 71 -7.50 1.36 10.80
N THR A 72 -6.66 1.25 11.82
CA THR A 72 -6.98 1.72 13.19
C THR A 72 -7.08 3.24 13.30
N CYS A 73 -6.56 3.97 12.31
CA CYS A 73 -6.59 5.42 12.25
C CYS A 73 -6.79 5.88 10.81
N ASP A 74 -7.65 6.89 10.65
CA ASP A 74 -7.82 7.59 9.39
C ASP A 74 -6.75 8.68 9.22
N HIS A 75 -6.51 9.05 7.97
CA HIS A 75 -5.63 10.18 7.68
C HIS A 75 -6.29 11.49 8.16
N HIS A 76 -5.71 12.09 9.19
CA HIS A 76 -6.19 13.37 9.71
C HIS A 76 -5.54 14.55 8.99
N ILE A 77 -6.34 15.32 8.25
CA ILE A 77 -5.91 16.56 7.63
C ILE A 77 -6.08 17.71 8.64
N LYS A 78 -4.96 18.26 9.10
CA LYS A 78 -4.97 19.47 9.93
C LYS A 78 -5.30 20.67 9.06
N LEU A 79 -6.37 21.39 9.39
CA LEU A 79 -6.76 22.60 8.68
C LEU A 79 -6.06 23.81 9.32
N GLU A 80 -5.38 24.59 8.50
CA GLU A 80 -4.75 25.85 8.90
C GLU A 80 -5.24 26.98 7.98
N GLY A 81 -5.54 28.15 8.55
CA GLY A 81 -5.91 29.35 7.76
C GLY A 81 -7.39 29.46 7.35
N TYR A 82 -7.63 30.02 6.17
CA TYR A 82 -8.96 30.41 5.69
C TYR A 82 -9.70 29.24 5.01
N LEU A 83 -11.00 29.10 5.30
CA LEU A 83 -11.88 28.13 4.68
C LEU A 83 -12.17 28.50 3.22
N PRO A 84 -11.87 27.64 2.23
CA PRO A 84 -12.14 27.95 0.84
C PRO A 84 -13.66 28.12 0.60
N PRO A 85 -14.07 29.05 -0.28
CA PRO A 85 -15.47 29.18 -0.66
C PRO A 85 -15.92 27.93 -1.44
N ALA A 86 -17.20 27.58 -1.31
CA ALA A 86 -17.78 26.50 -2.11
C ALA A 86 -17.70 26.86 -3.60
N GLY A 87 -17.00 26.04 -4.38
CA GLY A 87 -16.86 26.20 -5.83
C GLY A 87 -18.08 25.64 -6.58
N VAL A 88 -18.35 26.19 -7.76
CA VAL A 88 -19.28 25.58 -8.71
C VAL A 88 -18.58 24.42 -9.43
N ILE A 89 -19.30 23.32 -9.63
CA ILE A 89 -18.82 22.23 -10.48
C ILE A 89 -19.03 22.66 -11.94
N TYR A 90 -17.96 22.65 -12.75
CA TYR A 90 -18.08 22.95 -14.16
C TYR A 90 -18.90 21.86 -14.87
N PRO A 91 -19.80 22.23 -15.80
CA PRO A 91 -20.57 21.25 -16.55
C PRO A 91 -19.61 20.42 -17.42
N LEU A 92 -19.66 19.11 -17.24
CA LEU A 92 -18.92 18.16 -18.07
C LEU A 92 -19.73 17.80 -19.31
N SER A 93 -19.03 17.44 -20.40
CA SER A 93 -19.70 16.95 -21.60
C SER A 93 -20.29 15.54 -21.35
N SER A 94 -21.25 15.12 -22.18
CA SER A 94 -21.82 13.77 -22.09
C SER A 94 -20.76 12.67 -22.24
N GLN A 95 -19.71 12.93 -23.02
CA GLN A 95 -18.60 11.99 -23.21
C GLN A 95 -17.78 11.86 -21.92
N ASP A 96 -17.41 12.99 -21.30
CA ASP A 96 -16.63 13.00 -20.06
C ASP A 96 -17.41 12.37 -18.90
N LEU A 97 -18.72 12.61 -18.85
CA LEU A 97 -19.62 11.98 -17.87
C LEU A 97 -19.74 10.47 -18.08
N SER A 98 -19.72 9.99 -19.33
CA SER A 98 -19.71 8.55 -19.60
C SER A 98 -18.43 7.92 -19.04
N THR A 99 -17.27 8.52 -19.35
CA THR A 99 -15.97 7.99 -18.92
C THR A 99 -15.75 7.99 -17.41
N LEU A 100 -16.46 8.84 -16.66
CA LEU A 100 -16.33 8.92 -15.20
C LEU A 100 -17.25 7.95 -14.44
N ARG A 101 -18.27 7.39 -15.11
CA ARG A 101 -19.24 6.49 -14.48
C ARG A 101 -18.85 5.01 -14.64
N ASP A 102 -18.04 4.73 -15.65
CA ASP A 102 -17.42 3.43 -15.91
C ASP A 102 -16.17 3.24 -15.04
#